data_AF-A0AAV8HYX4-F1
#
_entry.id   AF-A0AAV8HYX4-F1
#
_cell.length_a   1.000
_cell.length_b   1.000
_cell.length_c   1.000
_cell.angle_alpha   90.00
_cell.angle_beta   90.00
_cell.angle_gamma   90.00
#
_symmetry.space_group_name_H-M   'P 1'
#
loop_
_entity.id
_entity.type
_entity.pdbx_description
1 polymer ?
#
loop_
_entity_poly.entity_id
_entity_poly.type
_entity_poly.pdbx_seq_one_letter_code
_entity_poly.pdbx_strand_id
1 'polypeptide(L)'
;MANWSELPADVLKHIIGFLPIQDYHRFSAVCRYWGMMAKERRHSPAQQIPWLAMGELEDTKKRKFYDVLEARHYYLDVPELRGTVLCGSSYGWLFTLDRKLNFRLVNPLTGECYDLPRPPPFNKGHVESEIYLQRYLVIKGILDYDPRTRSDFTALILYGASYTPAFWRVGHTIWTTITGIRGGPDDITFFEGKFYFLGTPCTNSYSKFYTFEVGTEPKATKLELQVPCNGDPNYCWKYSNNQLNSQ
;
A
#
# COMPACT_ATOMS: atom_id res chain seq x y z
N MET A 1 13.53 21.48 -38.18
CA MET A 1 13.33 20.67 -36.96
C MET A 1 11.88 20.82 -36.53
N ALA A 2 11.20 19.71 -36.20
CA ALA A 2 9.83 19.77 -35.68
C ALA A 2 9.83 20.38 -34.26
N ASN A 3 8.88 21.26 -33.95
CA ASN A 3 8.77 21.87 -32.63
C ASN A 3 7.96 20.95 -31.68
N TRP A 4 8.66 20.06 -30.97
CA TRP A 4 8.05 19.16 -29.99
C TRP A 4 7.52 19.86 -28.73
N SER A 5 7.88 21.13 -28.51
CA SER A 5 7.41 21.89 -27.34
C SER A 5 5.94 22.31 -27.42
N GLU A 6 5.35 22.26 -28.63
CA GLU A 6 3.96 22.62 -28.92
C GLU A 6 3.02 21.41 -29.06
N LEU A 7 3.45 20.23 -28.62
CA LEU A 7 2.59 19.04 -28.65
C LEU A 7 1.27 19.29 -27.89
N PRO A 8 0.13 18.87 -28.47
CA PRO A 8 -1.15 18.91 -27.79
C PRO A 8 -1.13 18.16 -26.44
N ALA A 9 -1.92 18.64 -25.49
CA ALA A 9 -1.95 18.11 -24.11
C ALA A 9 -2.33 16.62 -24.05
N ASP A 10 -3.26 16.19 -24.90
CA ASP A 10 -3.69 14.80 -25.06
C ASP A 10 -2.55 13.89 -25.54
N VAL A 11 -1.73 14.34 -26.49
CA VAL A 11 -0.56 13.60 -26.96
C VAL A 11 0.48 13.47 -25.85
N LEU A 12 0.77 14.55 -25.14
CA LEU A 12 1.69 14.52 -24.00
C LEU A 12 1.18 13.57 -22.90
N LYS A 13 -0.11 13.62 -22.57
CA LYS A 13 -0.73 12.70 -21.60
C LYS A 13 -0.62 11.25 -22.05
N HIS A 14 -0.79 10.98 -23.34
CA HIS A 14 -0.62 9.65 -23.90
C HIS A 14 0.81 9.17 -23.77
N ILE A 15 1.81 9.98 -24.18
CA ILE A 15 3.24 9.67 -24.05
C ILE A 15 3.61 9.33 -22.60
N ILE A 16 3.23 10.19 -21.65
CA ILE A 16 3.49 9.99 -20.21
C ILE A 16 2.90 8.66 -19.70
N GLY A 17 1.80 8.20 -20.28
CA GLY A 17 1.18 6.91 -19.96
C GLY A 17 2.10 5.72 -20.24
N PHE A 18 2.92 5.80 -21.29
CA PHE A 18 3.84 4.73 -21.68
C PHE A 18 5.21 4.82 -21.03
N LEU A 19 5.56 5.96 -20.44
CA LEU A 19 6.90 6.15 -19.90
C LEU A 19 7.15 5.33 -18.62
N PRO A 20 8.35 4.74 -18.48
CA PRO A 20 8.82 4.28 -17.19
C PRO A 20 8.91 5.40 -16.17
N ILE A 21 8.77 5.03 -14.90
CA ILE A 21 8.94 5.90 -13.75
C ILE A 21 10.30 6.63 -13.78
N GLN A 22 11.32 5.97 -14.33
CA GLN A 22 12.66 6.53 -14.58
C GLN A 22 12.61 7.72 -15.56
N ASP A 23 11.85 7.59 -16.64
CA ASP A 23 11.72 8.58 -17.69
C ASP A 23 10.66 9.64 -17.37
N TYR A 24 9.75 9.36 -16.43
CA TYR A 24 8.78 10.32 -15.95
C TYR A 24 9.45 11.59 -15.40
N HIS A 25 10.51 11.43 -14.60
CA HIS A 25 11.27 12.56 -14.08
C HIS A 25 11.94 13.35 -15.21
N ARG A 26 12.55 12.66 -16.18
CA ARG A 26 13.17 13.28 -17.35
C ARG A 26 12.15 14.06 -18.18
N PHE A 27 10.97 13.48 -18.40
CA PHE A 27 9.86 14.12 -19.09
C PHE A 27 9.43 15.41 -18.39
N SER A 28 9.25 15.35 -17.06
CA SER A 28 8.84 16.53 -16.27
C SER A 28 9.87 17.65 -16.26
N ALA A 29 11.14 17.34 -16.55
CA ALA A 29 12.25 18.28 -16.56
C ALA A 29 12.48 18.98 -17.92
N VAL A 30 11.73 18.63 -18.98
CA VAL A 30 11.91 19.22 -20.32
C VAL A 30 11.60 20.71 -20.34
N CYS A 31 10.41 21.10 -19.89
CA CYS A 31 10.00 22.49 -19.74
C CYS A 31 8.84 22.60 -18.75
N ARG A 32 8.46 23.83 -18.38
CA ARG A 32 7.37 24.08 -17.42
C ARG A 32 6.04 23.44 -17.85
N TYR A 33 5.72 23.50 -19.14
CA TYR A 33 4.48 22.93 -19.68
C TYR A 33 4.45 21.39 -19.55
N TRP A 34 5.52 20.70 -19.94
CA TRP A 34 5.65 19.25 -19.77
C TRP A 34 5.64 18.84 -18.30
N GLY A 35 6.31 19.61 -17.44
CA GLY A 35 6.25 19.42 -15.98
C GLY A 35 4.85 19.56 -15.41
N MET A 36 4.03 20.49 -15.92
CA MET A 36 2.62 20.61 -15.54
C MET A 36 1.80 19.40 -16.02
N MET A 37 1.99 18.96 -17.27
CA MET A 37 1.31 17.78 -17.81
C MET A 37 1.67 16.49 -17.06
N ALA A 38 2.93 16.36 -16.61
CA ALA A 38 3.36 15.26 -15.76
C ALA A 38 2.59 15.25 -14.43
N LYS A 39 2.42 16.41 -13.78
CA LYS A 39 1.68 16.52 -12.51
C LYS A 39 0.18 16.23 -12.62
N GLU A 40 -0.44 16.47 -13.78
CA GLU A 40 -1.86 16.15 -14.01
C GLU A 40 -2.14 14.64 -14.09
N ARG A 41 -1.11 13.81 -13.96
CA ARG A 41 -1.22 12.36 -14.12
C ARG A 41 -2.06 11.72 -13.01
N ARG A 42 -3.24 11.23 -13.40
CA ARG A 42 -4.12 10.37 -12.58
C ARG A 42 -3.90 8.87 -12.79
N HIS A 43 -2.95 8.46 -13.62
CA HIS A 43 -2.76 7.05 -13.98
C HIS A 43 -1.35 6.57 -13.64
N SER A 44 -1.23 5.33 -13.20
CA SER A 44 0.07 4.66 -13.05
C SER A 44 0.86 4.70 -14.38
N PRO A 45 2.20 4.67 -14.32
CA PRO A 45 2.98 4.17 -15.45
C PRO A 45 2.43 2.86 -15.98
N ALA A 46 2.61 2.62 -17.29
CA ALA A 46 2.46 1.30 -17.88
C ALA A 46 3.06 0.25 -16.95
N GLN A 47 2.32 -0.85 -16.75
CA GLN A 47 2.59 -1.94 -15.81
C GLN A 47 4.11 -2.14 -15.57
N GLN A 48 4.60 -1.60 -14.47
CA GLN A 48 6.02 -1.60 -14.12
C GLN A 48 6.24 -2.37 -12.84
N ILE A 49 7.37 -3.06 -12.79
CA ILE A 49 7.87 -3.62 -11.53
C ILE A 49 8.01 -2.46 -10.54
N PRO A 50 7.39 -2.56 -9.35
CA PRO A 50 7.41 -1.47 -8.39
C PRO A 50 8.83 -1.18 -7.93
N TRP A 51 9.15 0.09 -7.77
CA TRP A 51 10.33 0.50 -7.04
C TRP A 51 10.17 0.14 -5.55
N LEU A 52 11.24 -0.36 -4.94
CA LEU A 52 11.26 -0.70 -3.52
C LEU A 52 11.64 0.53 -2.72
N ALA A 53 10.71 1.05 -1.92
CA ALA A 53 10.97 2.16 -1.01
C ALA A 53 11.81 1.69 0.18
N MET A 54 12.92 2.37 0.46
CA MET A 54 13.78 2.03 1.59
C MET A 54 13.24 2.65 2.89
N GLY A 55 13.12 1.82 3.93
CA GLY A 55 12.59 2.19 5.25
C GLY A 55 13.54 3.00 6.13
N GLU A 56 14.65 3.52 5.60
CA GLU A 56 15.66 4.26 6.36
C GLU A 56 15.03 5.51 7.01
N LEU A 57 15.23 5.66 8.32
CA LEU A 57 14.76 6.79 9.14
C LEU A 57 15.74 7.97 9.07
N GLU A 58 16.14 8.34 7.85
CA GLU A 58 16.95 9.54 7.69
C GLU A 58 16.03 10.77 7.78
N ASP A 59 16.44 11.77 8.57
CA ASP A 59 15.73 13.06 8.62
C ASP A 59 16.08 13.93 7.39
N THR A 60 15.87 13.35 6.21
CA THR A 60 16.09 14.03 4.93
C THR A 60 14.78 14.14 4.18
N LYS A 61 14.69 15.13 3.29
CA LYS A 61 13.54 15.26 2.36
C LYS A 61 13.62 14.25 1.21
N LYS A 62 14.76 13.58 1.05
CA LYS A 62 14.99 12.63 -0.03
C LYS A 62 14.66 11.22 0.46
N ARG A 63 13.80 10.52 -0.26
CA ARG A 63 13.54 9.10 -0.02
C ARG A 63 14.27 8.26 -1.06
N LYS A 64 14.98 7.25 -0.56
CA LYS A 64 15.71 6.29 -1.39
C LYS A 64 14.77 5.17 -1.86
N PHE A 65 14.82 4.89 -3.16
CA PHE A 65 14.11 3.81 -3.81
C PHE A 65 15.10 2.93 -4.56
N TYR A 66 14.84 1.63 -4.62
CA TYR A 66 15.61 0.69 -5.42
C TYR A 66 14.77 0.20 -6.60
N ASP A 67 15.31 0.38 -7.79
CA ASP A 67 14.77 -0.19 -9.01
C ASP A 67 15.38 -1.57 -9.24
N VAL A 68 14.53 -2.60 -9.21
CA VAL A 68 14.92 -3.99 -9.41
C VAL A 68 15.35 -4.26 -10.85
N LEU A 69 14.79 -3.55 -11.83
CA LEU A 69 15.10 -3.74 -13.25
C LEU A 69 16.46 -3.15 -13.62
N GLU A 70 16.74 -1.94 -13.14
CA GLU A 70 18.05 -1.29 -13.38
C GLU A 70 19.13 -1.69 -12.37
N ALA A 71 18.75 -2.39 -11.29
CA ALA A 71 19.61 -2.66 -10.14
C ALA A 71 20.28 -1.38 -9.59
N ARG A 72 19.50 -0.30 -9.46
CA ARG A 72 19.98 1.05 -9.11
C ARG A 72 19.13 1.73 -8.05
N HIS A 73 19.77 2.63 -7.32
CA HIS A 73 19.12 3.49 -6.35
C HIS A 73 18.72 4.82 -6.97
N TYR A 74 17.50 5.26 -6.70
CA TYR A 74 16.98 6.58 -7.02
C TYR A 74 16.66 7.33 -5.75
N TYR A 75 16.81 8.65 -5.79
CA TYR A 75 16.45 9.54 -4.69
C TYR A 75 15.36 10.49 -5.17
N LEU A 76 14.18 10.38 -4.57
CA LEU A 76 13.06 11.27 -4.84
C LEU A 76 12.98 12.31 -3.73
N ASP A 77 12.83 13.58 -4.08
CA ASP A 77 12.52 14.64 -3.11
C ASP A 77 11.03 14.56 -2.79
N VAL A 78 10.70 13.99 -1.62
CA VAL A 78 9.34 13.78 -1.14
C VAL A 78 9.27 14.29 0.30
N PRO A 79 9.09 15.62 0.49
CA PRO A 79 9.08 16.25 1.81
C PRO A 79 8.10 15.61 2.80
N GLU A 80 7.02 15.05 2.30
CA GLU A 80 5.95 14.41 3.07
C GLU A 80 6.41 13.13 3.76
N LEU A 81 7.45 12.46 3.23
CA LEU A 81 8.06 11.27 3.82
C LEU A 81 9.15 11.58 4.85
N ARG A 82 9.44 12.86 5.11
CA ARG A 82 10.50 13.24 6.04
C ARG A 82 10.16 12.77 7.46
N GLY A 83 11.08 12.01 8.08
CA GLY A 83 10.91 11.56 9.46
C GLY A 83 9.75 10.58 9.69
N THR A 84 9.22 9.97 8.63
CA THR A 84 8.16 8.96 8.69
C THR A 84 8.73 7.55 8.54
N VAL A 85 8.10 6.58 9.21
CA VAL A 85 8.27 5.16 8.89
C VAL A 85 7.28 4.75 7.80
N LEU A 86 7.65 3.73 7.01
CA LEU A 86 6.77 3.12 6.02
C LEU A 86 6.06 1.92 6.65
N CYS A 87 4.74 1.90 6.53
CA CYS A 87 3.87 0.91 7.17
C CYS A 87 3.12 0.04 6.15
N GLY A 88 3.42 0.16 4.87
CA GLY A 88 2.74 -0.57 3.81
C GLY A 88 2.72 0.20 2.50
N SER A 89 2.26 -0.46 1.44
CA SER A 89 2.12 0.14 0.12
C SER A 89 0.97 -0.48 -0.64
N SER A 90 0.28 0.31 -1.46
CA SER A 90 -0.77 -0.16 -2.36
C SER A 90 -0.89 0.79 -3.56
N TYR A 91 -0.92 0.25 -4.78
CA TYR A 91 -1.11 1.05 -6.01
C TYR A 91 -0.14 2.24 -6.16
N GLY A 92 1.12 2.09 -5.69
CA GLY A 92 2.11 3.18 -5.71
C GLY A 92 1.98 4.20 -4.58
N TRP A 93 0.97 4.08 -3.73
CA TRP A 93 0.84 4.84 -2.49
C TRP A 93 1.56 4.15 -1.35
N LEU A 94 2.12 4.94 -0.44
CA LEU A 94 2.82 4.50 0.76
C LEU A 94 2.00 4.86 1.99
N PHE A 95 1.79 3.90 2.88
CA PHE A 95 1.31 4.15 4.22
C PHE A 95 2.48 4.64 5.07
N THR A 96 2.27 5.75 5.76
CA THR A 96 3.32 6.41 6.53
C THR A 96 2.84 6.76 7.93
N LEU A 97 3.76 6.74 8.87
CA LEU A 97 3.53 7.15 10.25
C LEU A 97 4.64 8.11 10.68
N ASP A 98 4.28 9.35 11.03
CA ASP A 98 5.23 10.35 11.50
C ASP A 98 5.50 10.24 13.02
N ARG A 99 6.43 11.06 13.55
CA ARG A 99 6.82 11.02 14.97
C ARG A 99 5.67 11.41 15.91
N LYS A 100 4.75 12.24 15.41
CA LYS A 100 3.54 12.67 16.12
C LYS A 100 2.41 11.64 16.02
N LEU A 101 2.68 10.49 15.41
CA LEU A 101 1.76 9.38 15.20
C LEU A 101 0.57 9.76 14.32
N ASN A 102 0.81 10.63 13.34
CA ASN A 102 -0.15 10.92 12.29
C ASN A 102 0.05 9.93 11.15
N PHE A 103 -1.06 9.29 10.77
CA PHE A 103 -1.11 8.38 9.64
C PHE A 103 -1.36 9.18 8.38
N ARG A 104 -0.56 8.92 7.34
CA ARG A 104 -0.77 9.51 6.02
C ARG A 104 -0.58 8.47 4.93
N LEU A 105 -1.39 8.60 3.89
CA LEU A 105 -1.19 7.92 2.62
C LEU A 105 -0.50 8.91 1.67
N VAL A 106 0.67 8.55 1.15
CA VAL A 106 1.51 9.46 0.34
C VAL A 106 1.84 8.81 -1.00
N ASN A 107 1.64 9.52 -2.10
CA ASN A 107 2.14 9.13 -3.41
C ASN A 107 3.50 9.81 -3.65
N PRO A 108 4.63 9.08 -3.66
CA PRO A 108 5.96 9.67 -3.78
C PRO A 108 6.26 10.26 -5.17
N LEU A 109 5.45 9.97 -6.19
CA LEU A 109 5.64 10.49 -7.55
C LEU A 109 4.84 11.76 -7.82
N THR A 110 3.63 11.84 -7.27
CA THR A 110 2.74 13.00 -7.46
C THR A 110 2.84 14.01 -6.30
N GLY A 111 3.29 13.56 -5.12
CA GLY A 111 3.28 14.34 -3.88
C GLY A 111 1.89 14.42 -3.23
N GLU A 112 0.87 13.79 -3.82
CA GLU A 112 -0.47 13.77 -3.25
C GLU A 112 -0.49 13.03 -1.91
N CYS A 113 -1.30 13.53 -0.97
CA CYS A 113 -1.38 13.02 0.38
C CYS A 113 -2.83 12.97 0.88
N TYR A 114 -3.13 11.93 1.67
CA TYR A 114 -4.34 11.86 2.48
C TYR A 114 -3.95 11.74 3.95
N ASP A 115 -4.45 12.65 4.77
CA ASP A 115 -4.38 12.54 6.22
C ASP A 115 -5.43 11.52 6.69
N LEU A 116 -4.96 10.52 7.43
CA LEU A 116 -5.80 9.47 8.02
C LEU A 116 -6.00 9.80 9.51
N PRO A 117 -7.19 9.54 10.07
CA PRO A 117 -7.39 9.69 11.50
C PRO A 117 -6.48 8.73 12.28
N ARG A 118 -6.35 8.94 13.60
CA ARG A 118 -5.61 7.99 14.44
C ARG A 118 -6.50 6.78 14.77
N PRO A 119 -6.01 5.53 14.61
CA PRO A 119 -6.79 4.34 14.93
C PRO A 119 -6.97 4.13 16.45
N PRO A 120 -8.17 3.77 16.95
CA PRO A 120 -8.45 3.45 18.36
C PRO A 120 -8.23 1.95 18.65
N PRO A 121 -7.94 1.48 19.88
CA PRO A 121 -7.62 2.22 21.08
C PRO A 121 -6.12 2.55 21.08
N PHE A 122 -5.82 3.84 20.96
CA PHE A 122 -4.47 4.33 21.11
C PHE A 122 -4.16 4.48 22.61
N ASN A 123 -3.81 3.38 23.28
CA ASN A 123 -3.34 3.46 24.66
C ASN A 123 -1.82 3.62 24.63
N LYS A 124 -1.31 4.84 24.87
CA LYS A 124 0.15 5.10 24.91
C LYS A 124 0.89 4.19 25.92
N GLY A 125 0.17 3.63 26.90
CA GLY A 125 0.79 2.99 28.06
C GLY A 125 1.81 3.92 28.72
N HIS A 126 2.68 3.37 29.56
CA HIS A 126 3.87 4.08 30.06
C HIS A 126 5.05 3.99 29.07
N VAL A 127 4.80 4.05 27.75
CA VAL A 127 5.89 4.03 26.76
C VAL A 127 6.31 5.46 26.46
N GLU A 128 7.44 5.86 27.02
CA GLU A 128 7.98 7.24 26.91
C GLU A 128 8.56 7.57 25.52
N SER A 129 8.84 6.55 24.68
CA SER A 129 9.52 6.75 23.39
C SER A 129 8.58 6.64 22.18
N GLU A 130 8.33 7.77 21.53
CA GLU A 130 7.58 7.87 20.26
C GLU A 130 8.23 7.05 19.13
N ILE A 131 9.56 6.91 19.14
CA ILE A 131 10.31 6.12 18.16
C ILE A 131 10.01 4.63 18.31
N TYR A 132 9.87 4.16 19.55
CA TYR A 132 9.47 2.77 19.81
C TYR A 132 8.05 2.56 19.28
N LEU A 133 7.13 3.45 19.64
CA LEU A 133 5.75 3.41 19.15
C LEU A 133 5.68 3.35 17.61
N GLN A 134 6.43 4.17 16.87
CA GLN A 134 6.43 4.11 15.40
C GLN A 134 6.78 2.72 14.83
N ARG A 135 7.67 1.96 15.48
CA ARG A 135 8.11 0.63 15.01
C ARG A 135 7.13 -0.50 15.34
N TYR A 136 6.35 -0.37 16.41
CA TYR A 136 5.45 -1.43 16.88
C TYR A 136 3.97 -1.12 16.64
N LEU A 137 3.63 0.12 16.28
CA LEU A 137 2.24 0.53 16.18
C LEU A 137 1.56 0.10 14.90
N VAL A 138 2.19 0.15 13.73
CA VAL A 138 1.54 -0.33 12.49
C VAL A 138 2.45 -1.25 11.74
N ILE A 139 1.86 -2.42 11.49
CA ILE A 139 2.52 -3.59 10.96
C ILE A 139 2.34 -3.60 9.45
N LYS A 140 1.11 -3.33 8.99
CA LYS A 140 0.77 -3.28 7.57
C LYS A 140 -0.43 -2.39 7.31
N GLY A 141 -0.39 -1.60 6.24
CA GLY A 141 -1.53 -0.88 5.67
C GLY A 141 -1.70 -1.23 4.20
N ILE A 142 -2.95 -1.42 3.77
CA ILE A 142 -3.32 -1.69 2.38
C ILE A 142 -4.56 -0.90 1.97
N LEU A 143 -4.80 -0.78 0.66
CA LEU A 143 -6.00 -0.20 0.07
C LEU A 143 -6.80 -1.28 -0.67
N ASP A 144 -8.11 -1.09 -0.76
CA ASP A 144 -8.97 -1.87 -1.67
C ASP A 144 -8.80 -1.45 -3.14
N TYR A 145 -8.69 -0.15 -3.39
CA TYR A 145 -8.59 0.43 -4.72
C TYR A 145 -7.57 1.58 -4.77
N ASP A 146 -7.15 1.92 -5.99
CA ASP A 146 -6.26 3.06 -6.22
C ASP A 146 -7.03 4.39 -6.06
N PRO A 147 -6.64 5.28 -5.13
CA PRO A 147 -7.24 6.59 -4.93
C PRO A 147 -7.27 7.48 -6.18
N ARG A 148 -6.45 7.17 -7.20
CA ARG A 148 -6.43 7.94 -8.45
C ARG A 148 -7.52 7.52 -9.43
N THR A 149 -8.01 6.28 -9.33
CA THR A 149 -9.08 5.75 -10.19
C THR A 149 -10.43 5.71 -9.49
N ARG A 150 -10.44 5.67 -8.15
CA ARG A 150 -11.66 5.66 -7.33
C ARG A 150 -11.59 6.67 -6.20
N SER A 151 -12.65 7.45 -6.06
CA SER A 151 -12.81 8.43 -4.99
C SER A 151 -13.40 7.85 -3.70
N ASP A 152 -13.83 6.58 -3.70
CA ASP A 152 -14.55 5.89 -2.62
C ASP A 152 -13.75 4.72 -2.05
N PHE A 153 -12.44 4.89 -1.87
CA PHE A 153 -11.54 3.85 -1.40
C PHE A 153 -11.57 3.65 0.13
N THR A 154 -11.11 2.47 0.53
CA THR A 154 -10.96 2.03 1.93
C THR A 154 -9.50 1.70 2.22
N ALA A 155 -8.99 2.24 3.32
CA ALA A 155 -7.74 1.79 3.92
C ALA A 155 -8.01 0.73 4.98
N LEU A 156 -7.20 -0.32 5.00
CA LEU A 156 -7.18 -1.32 6.07
C LEU A 156 -5.79 -1.39 6.67
N ILE A 157 -5.69 -1.39 7.99
CA ILE A 157 -4.43 -1.48 8.73
C ILE A 157 -4.45 -2.64 9.74
N LEU A 158 -3.27 -3.20 9.99
CA LEU A 158 -2.93 -4.00 11.16
C LEU A 158 -2.07 -3.16 12.10
N TYR A 159 -2.53 -2.97 13.33
CA TYR A 159 -1.89 -2.08 14.28
C TYR A 159 -1.91 -2.59 15.72
N GLY A 160 -0.96 -2.11 16.52
CA GLY A 160 -0.79 -2.41 17.93
C GLY A 160 -0.23 -3.81 18.19
N ALA A 161 0.10 -4.06 19.45
CA ALA A 161 0.69 -5.33 19.91
C ALA A 161 -0.23 -6.55 19.71
N SER A 162 -1.53 -6.33 19.55
CA SER A 162 -2.52 -7.38 19.29
C SER A 162 -2.88 -7.52 17.81
N TYR A 163 -2.10 -6.90 16.91
CA TYR A 163 -2.28 -6.98 15.46
C TYR A 163 -3.72 -6.66 15.04
N THR A 164 -4.34 -5.67 15.69
CA THR A 164 -5.77 -5.42 15.54
C THR A 164 -6.06 -4.94 14.11
N PRO A 165 -6.99 -5.58 13.38
CA PRO A 165 -7.40 -5.11 12.07
C PRO A 165 -8.44 -3.98 12.23
N ALA A 166 -8.24 -2.88 11.51
CA ALA A 166 -9.23 -1.82 11.41
C ALA A 166 -9.27 -1.24 10.00
N PHE A 167 -10.44 -0.76 9.59
CA PHE A 167 -10.62 -0.09 8.30
C PHE A 167 -11.12 1.34 8.46
N TRP A 168 -10.78 2.18 7.49
CA TRP A 168 -11.20 3.56 7.35
C TRP A 168 -11.63 3.80 5.91
N ARG A 169 -12.77 4.46 5.73
CA ARG A 169 -13.24 4.91 4.43
C ARG A 169 -12.88 6.36 4.23
N VAL A 170 -12.48 6.72 3.02
CA VAL A 170 -12.19 8.10 2.67
C VAL A 170 -13.37 9.03 3.02
N GLY A 171 -13.06 10.18 3.63
CA GLY A 171 -14.04 11.15 4.11
C GLY A 171 -14.63 10.85 5.50
N HIS A 172 -14.43 9.65 6.06
CA HIS A 172 -14.84 9.37 7.44
C HIS A 172 -13.82 9.91 8.45
N THR A 173 -14.25 10.15 9.69
CA THR A 173 -13.38 10.70 10.76
C THR A 173 -12.87 9.65 11.74
N ILE A 174 -13.38 8.43 11.69
CA ILE A 174 -13.06 7.35 12.62
C ILE A 174 -12.70 6.06 11.89
N TRP A 175 -11.87 5.25 12.55
CA TRP A 175 -11.60 3.86 12.15
C TRP A 175 -12.61 2.91 12.79
N THR A 176 -12.91 1.84 12.08
CA THR A 176 -13.76 0.76 12.57
C THR A 176 -12.94 -0.50 12.76
N THR A 177 -12.86 -1.00 13.99
CA THR A 177 -12.18 -2.26 14.33
C THR A 177 -12.95 -3.45 13.79
N ILE A 178 -12.24 -4.39 13.15
CA ILE A 178 -12.80 -5.65 12.65
C ILE A 178 -12.61 -6.71 13.73
N THR A 179 -13.69 -7.36 14.14
CA THR A 179 -13.67 -8.41 15.16
C THR A 179 -13.67 -9.82 14.54
N GLY A 180 -13.71 -10.87 15.35
CA GLY A 180 -13.87 -12.25 14.87
C GLY A 180 -12.57 -13.03 14.64
N ILE A 181 -11.40 -12.37 14.71
CA ILE A 181 -10.08 -13.01 14.61
C ILE A 181 -9.44 -13.06 16.00
N ARG A 182 -9.43 -14.24 16.63
CA ARG A 182 -8.84 -14.41 17.96
C ARG A 182 -7.31 -14.33 17.86
N GLY A 183 -6.70 -13.43 18.63
CA GLY A 183 -5.24 -13.22 18.66
C GLY A 183 -4.72 -12.22 17.62
N GLY A 184 -5.58 -11.74 16.73
CA GLY A 184 -5.19 -10.89 15.61
C GLY A 184 -4.62 -11.70 14.43
N PRO A 185 -4.69 -11.16 13.21
CA PRO A 185 -4.03 -11.73 12.04
C PRO A 185 -2.54 -11.35 11.95
N ASP A 186 -1.74 -12.24 11.38
CA ASP A 186 -0.34 -11.99 11.04
C ASP A 186 -0.20 -11.13 9.79
N ASP A 187 -1.11 -11.31 8.82
CA ASP A 187 -1.07 -10.59 7.55
C ASP A 187 -2.46 -10.28 6.98
N ILE A 188 -2.50 -9.25 6.13
CA ILE A 188 -3.68 -8.77 5.40
C ILE A 188 -3.41 -8.65 3.91
N THR A 189 -4.43 -8.93 3.11
CA THR A 189 -4.45 -8.61 1.68
C THR A 189 -5.85 -8.27 1.22
N PHE A 190 -5.97 -7.65 0.05
CA PHE A 190 -7.23 -7.38 -0.62
C PHE A 190 -7.25 -8.08 -1.96
N PHE A 191 -8.34 -8.78 -2.26
CA PHE A 191 -8.52 -9.45 -3.54
C PHE A 191 -10.01 -9.56 -3.87
N GLU A 192 -10.38 -9.24 -5.12
CA GLU A 192 -11.75 -9.40 -5.64
C GLU A 192 -12.87 -8.90 -4.69
N GLY A 193 -12.73 -7.66 -4.18
CA GLY A 193 -13.76 -7.01 -3.37
C GLY A 193 -13.76 -7.38 -1.89
N LYS A 194 -12.84 -8.26 -1.45
CA LYS A 194 -12.77 -8.71 -0.05
C LYS A 194 -11.39 -8.53 0.54
N PHE A 195 -11.36 -8.22 1.82
CA PHE A 195 -10.17 -8.32 2.63
C PHE A 195 -10.01 -9.74 3.12
N TYR A 196 -8.77 -10.24 3.07
CA TYR A 196 -8.39 -11.54 3.57
C TYR A 196 -7.36 -11.35 4.67
N PHE A 197 -7.47 -12.20 5.69
CA PHE A 197 -6.60 -12.18 6.85
C PHE A 197 -6.00 -13.57 7.03
N LEU A 198 -4.70 -13.62 7.24
CA LEU A 198 -3.98 -14.81 7.66
C LEU A 198 -3.79 -14.74 9.17
N GLY A 199 -4.33 -15.70 9.92
CA GLY A 199 -4.13 -15.79 11.36
C GLY A 199 -3.52 -17.12 11.76
N THR A 200 -2.39 -17.08 12.46
CA THR A 200 -1.75 -18.26 13.03
C THR A 200 -2.34 -18.54 14.41
N PRO A 201 -2.90 -19.74 14.66
CA PRO A 201 -3.41 -20.09 15.97
C PRO A 201 -2.27 -20.08 17.01
N CYS A 202 -2.57 -19.69 18.25
CA CYS A 202 -1.63 -19.81 19.37
C CYS A 202 -1.30 -21.28 19.74
N THR A 203 -2.02 -22.25 19.17
CA THR A 203 -1.79 -23.69 19.33
C THR A 203 -1.18 -24.27 18.06
N ASN A 204 -0.48 -25.42 18.13
CA ASN A 204 0.15 -26.14 17.00
C ASN A 204 -0.87 -26.62 15.92
N SER A 205 -1.60 -25.69 15.33
CA SER A 205 -2.68 -25.90 14.37
C SER A 205 -2.38 -25.08 13.13
N TYR A 206 -2.89 -25.54 11.99
CA TYR A 206 -2.74 -24.87 10.71
C TYR A 206 -3.21 -23.41 10.74
N SER A 207 -2.54 -22.54 9.97
CA SER A 207 -2.96 -21.16 9.75
C SER A 207 -4.41 -21.12 9.27
N LYS A 208 -5.17 -20.15 9.78
CA LYS A 208 -6.58 -19.93 9.45
C LYS A 208 -6.71 -18.71 8.56
N PHE A 209 -7.59 -18.81 7.59
CA PHE A 209 -7.96 -17.68 6.74
C PHE A 209 -9.29 -17.10 7.22
N TYR A 210 -9.40 -15.78 7.15
CA TYR A 210 -10.64 -15.07 7.40
C TYR A 210 -10.89 -14.09 6.26
N THR A 211 -12.14 -13.70 6.08
CA THR A 211 -12.54 -12.70 5.10
C THR A 211 -13.44 -11.64 5.71
N PHE A 212 -13.38 -10.43 5.18
CA PHE A 212 -14.25 -9.32 5.55
C PHE A 212 -14.65 -8.54 4.28
N GLU A 213 -15.92 -8.18 4.21
CA GLU A 213 -16.47 -7.39 3.13
C GLU A 213 -16.96 -6.04 3.68
N VAL A 214 -16.46 -4.98 3.06
CA VAL A 214 -16.73 -3.60 3.46
C VAL A 214 -18.21 -3.28 3.21
N GLY A 215 -18.94 -2.91 4.28
CA GLY A 215 -20.39 -2.68 4.22
C GLY A 215 -21.23 -3.71 4.97
N THR A 216 -20.61 -4.82 5.39
CA THR A 216 -21.20 -5.80 6.31
C THR A 216 -20.90 -5.43 7.77
N GLU A 217 -21.41 -6.22 8.72
CA GLU A 217 -21.00 -6.14 10.12
C GLU A 217 -19.46 -6.19 10.21
N PRO A 218 -18.79 -5.33 11.01
CA PRO A 218 -17.33 -5.27 11.12
C PRO A 218 -16.75 -6.48 11.89
N LYS A 219 -16.93 -7.66 11.31
CA LYS A 219 -16.57 -8.95 11.88
C LYS A 219 -16.09 -9.86 10.75
N ALA A 220 -14.85 -10.28 10.85
CA ALA A 220 -14.26 -11.22 9.91
C ALA A 220 -14.90 -12.60 10.09
N THR A 221 -15.14 -13.26 8.96
CA THR A 221 -15.70 -14.61 8.89
C THR A 221 -14.58 -15.59 8.59
N LYS A 222 -14.48 -16.69 9.35
CA LYS A 222 -13.51 -17.75 9.08
C LYS A 222 -13.82 -18.40 7.73
N LEU A 223 -12.81 -18.52 6.88
CA LEU A 223 -12.89 -19.24 5.62
C LEU A 223 -12.48 -20.70 5.87
N GLU A 224 -13.37 -21.63 5.57
CA GLU A 224 -13.02 -23.06 5.55
C GLU A 224 -12.42 -23.36 4.17
N LEU A 225 -11.09 -23.41 4.10
CA LEU A 225 -10.41 -23.88 2.90
C LEU A 225 -10.49 -25.39 2.86
N GLN A 226 -11.12 -25.93 1.82
CA GLN A 226 -10.92 -27.33 1.46
C GLN A 226 -9.51 -27.46 0.91
N VAL A 227 -8.57 -27.81 1.77
CA VAL A 227 -7.22 -28.14 1.32
C VAL A 227 -7.35 -29.43 0.50
N PRO A 228 -6.95 -29.47 -0.78
CA PRO A 228 -6.88 -30.69 -1.54
C PRO A 228 -5.67 -31.50 -1.04
N CYS A 229 -5.76 -32.00 0.18
CA CYS A 229 -4.77 -32.93 0.71
C CYS A 229 -5.05 -34.28 0.06
N ASN A 230 -4.28 -34.64 -0.97
CA ASN A 230 -4.17 -36.03 -1.45
C ASN A 230 -3.40 -36.89 -0.42
N GLY A 231 -3.82 -36.86 0.84
CA GLY A 231 -3.24 -37.65 1.93
C GLY A 231 -1.85 -37.23 2.44
N ASP A 232 -1.17 -36.25 1.84
CA ASP A 232 0.15 -35.79 2.30
C ASP A 232 0.07 -34.40 2.99
N PRO A 233 0.21 -34.32 4.32
CA PRO A 233 0.16 -33.07 5.06
C PRO A 233 1.35 -32.13 4.81
N ASN A 234 2.41 -32.60 4.13
CA ASN A 234 3.60 -31.78 3.82
C ASN A 234 3.54 -31.08 2.45
N TYR A 235 2.53 -31.36 1.62
CA TYR A 235 2.41 -30.86 0.25
C TYR A 235 1.09 -30.10 0.03
N CYS A 236 0.90 -29.02 0.78
CA CYS A 236 -0.10 -28.02 0.41
C CYS A 236 0.60 -26.99 -0.48
N TRP A 237 -0.01 -26.59 -1.61
CA TRP A 237 0.52 -25.68 -2.65
C TRP A 237 1.28 -26.34 -3.82
N LYS A 238 0.59 -27.14 -4.62
CA LYS A 238 0.92 -27.31 -6.05
C LYS A 238 -0.10 -26.50 -6.86
N TYR A 239 0.27 -25.28 -7.28
CA TYR A 239 -0.51 -24.49 -8.22
C TYR A 239 -0.55 -25.27 -9.56
N SER A 240 -1.72 -25.74 -9.98
CA SER A 240 -1.91 -26.29 -11.32
C SER A 240 -2.08 -25.13 -12.32
N ASN A 241 -0.98 -24.65 -12.88
CA ASN A 241 -1.01 -23.88 -14.12
C ASN A 241 -1.31 -24.83 -15.29
N ASN A 242 -2.57 -25.22 -15.44
CA ASN A 242 -3.05 -25.90 -16.63
C ASN A 242 -4.22 -25.10 -17.18
N GLN A 243 -3.95 -23.96 -17.84
CA GLN A 243 -4.71 -23.40 -18.97
C GLN A 243 -3.98 -22.16 -19.51
N LEU A 244 -2.85 -22.36 -20.18
CA LEU A 244 -2.28 -21.39 -21.13
C LEU A 244 -1.55 -22.21 -22.20
N ASN A 245 -2.32 -22.87 -23.06
CA ASN A 245 -1.93 -23.33 -24.39
C ASN A 245 -3.19 -23.83 -25.12
N SER A 246 -3.95 -22.87 -25.66
CA SER A 246 -4.81 -23.09 -26.81
C SER A 246 -5.17 -21.74 -27.42
N GLN A 247 -4.27 -21.22 -28.26
CA GLN A 247 -4.57 -20.67 -29.59
C GLN A 247 -3.26 -20.54 -30.36
#